data_AF-A0A260YP49-F1
#
_entry.id   AF-A0A260YP49-F1
#
_cell.length_a   1.000
_cell.length_b   1.000
_cell.length_c   1.000
_cell.angle_alpha   90.00
_cell.angle_beta   90.00
_cell.angle_gamma   90.00
#
_symmetry.space_group_name_H-M   'P 1'
#
loop_
_entity.id
_entity.type
_entity.pdbx_description
1 polymer ?
#
loop_
_entity_poly.entity_id
_entity_poly.type
_entity_poly.pdbx_seq_one_letter_code
_entity_poly.pdbx_strand_id
1 'polypeptide(L)'
;MLECYVKWASCWICYDQKFIEIMYRNGKTEGVAQQLEAILNSVIAVFFIIAILIYMIQYICDYFNSRTFKKKTATPRYPHWLSGNLCTLQLHEPVYPIPEFCVFTKDYIMKTWNNKGKVQEKDKKIVTKLRNVLGKLFNLTVDSDLFPDSTCIISIPKSNFRNGSMPELFIPIHGGPPDDSHYEFQMIGDDRIQITYYVVDGVSYVAGICIYVENPYQERVHYNGTMILKLILDTPEYWSKWDLQEEKVDIVREKGLQRYFVATRNRYGEEKSWKFNEEEKVFESCGRCHNSDWELIEEGDPRILAMTFSVKMCKSQKEMVMIAEKYGRKCHVIWNKRVNKMELFDCTTCEQLQEAPPPSYKLAVCTASSRGPLKVLCAVH
;
A
#
# COMPACT_ATOMS: atom_id res chain seq x y z
N MET A 1 23.61 -15.49 27.12
CA MET A 1 23.84 -16.90 27.50
C MET A 1 25.11 -17.44 26.87
N LEU A 2 25.25 -17.47 25.54
CA LEU A 2 26.50 -17.89 24.86
C LEU A 2 27.76 -17.11 25.30
N GLU A 3 27.69 -15.79 25.51
CA GLU A 3 28.85 -14.99 25.97
C GLU A 3 29.26 -15.28 27.42
N CYS A 4 28.30 -15.51 28.33
CA CYS A 4 28.59 -16.00 29.67
C CYS A 4 29.17 -17.42 29.61
N TYR A 5 28.72 -18.24 28.65
CA TYR A 5 29.19 -19.60 28.42
C TYR A 5 30.63 -19.63 27.89
N VAL A 6 30.97 -18.75 26.95
CA VAL A 6 32.33 -18.60 26.43
C VAL A 6 33.27 -18.12 27.53
N LYS A 7 32.85 -17.16 28.37
CA LYS A 7 33.65 -16.73 29.53
C LYS A 7 33.85 -17.82 30.58
N TRP A 8 32.83 -18.64 30.85
CA TRP A 8 32.91 -19.76 31.78
C TRP A 8 33.84 -20.87 31.24
N ALA A 9 33.70 -21.23 29.96
CA ALA A 9 34.58 -22.18 29.27
C ALA A 9 36.03 -21.69 29.21
N SER A 10 36.25 -20.39 28.98
CA SER A 10 37.59 -19.79 28.96
C SER A 10 38.28 -19.87 30.32
N CYS A 11 37.55 -19.61 31.42
CA CYS A 11 38.07 -19.75 32.78
C CYS A 11 38.38 -21.21 33.13
N TRP A 12 37.57 -22.16 32.65
CA TRP A 12 37.74 -23.59 32.95
C TRP A 12 38.94 -24.19 32.20
N ILE A 13 39.10 -23.85 30.92
CA ILE A 13 40.26 -24.25 30.09
C ILE A 13 41.58 -23.72 30.70
N CYS A 14 41.57 -22.51 31.28
CA CYS A 14 42.75 -21.91 31.90
C CYS A 14 43.12 -22.57 33.24
N TYR A 15 42.12 -23.10 33.97
CA TYR A 15 42.35 -23.87 35.20
C TYR A 15 42.94 -25.25 34.89
N ASP A 16 42.49 -25.87 33.80
CA ASP A 16 42.92 -27.21 33.38
C ASP A 16 44.35 -27.21 32.80
N GLN A 17 44.74 -26.16 32.06
CA GLN A 17 46.12 -26.01 31.58
C GLN A 17 47.15 -25.98 32.72
N LYS A 18 46.85 -25.32 33.84
CA LYS A 18 47.72 -25.33 35.02
C LYS A 18 47.79 -26.70 35.71
N PHE A 19 46.71 -27.46 35.68
CA PHE A 19 46.65 -28.79 36.28
C PHE A 19 47.45 -29.81 35.47
N ILE A 20 47.37 -29.73 34.13
CA ILE A 20 48.16 -30.54 33.18
C ILE A 20 49.66 -30.20 33.29
N GLU A 21 50.04 -28.93 33.46
CA GLU A 21 51.44 -28.50 33.65
C GLU A 21 52.07 -29.08 34.94
N ILE A 22 51.28 -29.21 36.01
CA ILE A 22 51.73 -29.79 37.28
C ILE A 22 51.94 -31.32 37.16
N MET A 23 51.09 -32.00 36.38
CA MET A 23 51.18 -33.44 36.15
C MET A 23 52.38 -33.83 35.28
N TYR A 24 52.72 -33.01 34.27
CA TYR A 24 53.87 -33.25 33.37
C TYR A 24 55.24 -33.15 34.07
N ARG A 25 55.33 -32.47 35.22
CA ARG A 25 56.58 -32.31 35.99
C ARG A 25 57.07 -33.59 36.67
N ASN A 26 56.21 -34.59 36.84
CA ASN A 26 56.54 -35.87 37.48
C ASN A 26 56.63 -36.97 36.41
N GLY A 27 57.82 -37.10 35.81
CA GLY A 27 58.10 -37.87 34.58
C GLY A 27 57.88 -39.39 34.60
N LYS A 28 56.65 -39.86 34.84
CA LYS A 28 56.28 -41.28 34.72
C LYS A 28 54.85 -41.54 34.21
N THR A 29 54.22 -40.56 33.56
CA THR A 29 52.79 -40.60 33.22
C THR A 29 52.44 -40.08 31.83
N GLU A 30 53.35 -40.12 30.85
CA GLU A 30 53.06 -39.65 29.48
C GLU A 30 51.88 -40.39 28.83
N GLY A 31 51.78 -41.71 29.02
CA GLY A 31 50.65 -42.49 28.52
C GLY A 31 49.32 -42.22 29.24
N VAL A 32 49.35 -41.85 30.51
CA VAL A 32 48.15 -41.50 31.30
C VAL A 32 47.67 -40.09 30.95
N ALA A 33 48.59 -39.15 30.75
CA ALA A 33 48.27 -37.79 30.30
C ALA A 33 47.62 -37.79 28.92
N GLN A 34 48.17 -38.53 27.95
CA GLN A 34 47.57 -38.67 26.61
C GLN A 34 46.17 -39.32 26.64
N GLN A 35 45.95 -40.31 27.50
CA GLN A 35 44.63 -40.92 27.67
C GLN A 35 43.62 -39.93 28.29
N LEU A 36 44.03 -39.13 29.26
CA LEU A 36 43.17 -38.11 29.88
C LEU A 36 42.81 -37.00 28.89
N GLU A 37 43.75 -36.52 28.07
CA GLU A 37 43.48 -35.53 27.02
C GLU A 37 42.50 -36.06 25.97
N ALA A 38 42.63 -37.34 25.56
CA ALA A 38 41.70 -37.96 24.62
C ALA A 38 40.27 -38.08 25.20
N ILE A 39 40.15 -38.46 26.48
CA ILE A 39 38.86 -38.51 27.17
C ILE A 39 38.26 -37.11 27.29
N LEU A 40 39.04 -36.11 27.67
CA LEU A 40 38.58 -34.72 27.79
C LEU A 40 38.09 -34.17 26.44
N ASN A 41 38.85 -34.37 25.37
CA ASN A 41 38.45 -33.96 24.02
C ASN A 41 37.15 -34.67 23.57
N SER A 42 37.00 -35.95 23.89
CA SER A 42 35.76 -36.70 23.60
C SER A 42 34.56 -36.15 24.36
N VAL A 43 34.70 -35.85 25.65
CA VAL A 43 33.64 -35.24 26.48
C VAL A 43 33.26 -33.85 25.93
N ILE A 44 34.25 -33.03 25.57
CA ILE A 44 34.03 -31.72 24.97
C ILE A 44 33.28 -31.85 23.63
N ALA A 45 33.68 -32.79 22.77
CA ALA A 45 33.02 -33.03 21.49
C ALA A 45 31.55 -33.47 21.67
N VAL A 46 31.27 -34.41 22.58
CA VAL A 46 29.90 -34.85 22.90
C VAL A 46 29.06 -33.69 23.42
N PHE A 47 29.62 -32.85 24.29
CA PHE A 47 28.94 -31.66 24.78
C PHE A 47 28.57 -30.69 23.65
N PHE A 48 29.49 -30.42 22.71
CA PHE A 48 29.20 -29.58 21.55
C PHE A 48 28.11 -30.17 20.65
N ILE A 49 28.13 -31.49 20.42
CA ILE A 49 27.09 -32.17 19.64
C ILE A 49 25.73 -31.99 20.31
N ILE A 50 25.63 -32.20 21.62
CA ILE A 50 24.38 -32.01 22.37
C ILE A 50 23.91 -30.55 22.28
N ALA A 51 24.81 -29.57 22.45
CA ALA A 51 24.47 -28.15 22.35
C ALA A 51 23.94 -27.77 20.96
N ILE A 52 24.56 -28.30 19.89
CA ILE A 52 24.09 -28.11 18.51
C ILE A 52 22.73 -28.74 18.32
N LEU A 53 22.50 -29.96 18.82
CA LEU A 53 21.21 -30.64 18.74
C LEU A 53 20.10 -29.85 19.44
N ILE A 54 20.36 -29.33 20.65
CA ILE A 54 19.40 -28.49 21.38
C ILE A 54 19.07 -27.23 20.59
N TYR A 55 20.09 -26.55 20.05
CA TYR A 55 19.89 -25.36 19.21
C TYR A 55 19.06 -25.66 17.96
N MET A 56 19.33 -26.79 17.29
CA MET A 56 18.56 -27.22 16.12
C MET A 56 17.10 -27.54 16.47
N ILE A 57 16.86 -28.23 17.59
CA ILE A 57 15.50 -28.53 18.06
C ILE A 57 14.76 -27.23 18.39
N GLN A 58 15.39 -26.29 19.09
CA GLN A 58 14.80 -24.97 19.37
C GLN A 58 14.44 -24.22 18.08
N TYR A 59 15.36 -24.18 17.12
CA TYR A 59 15.10 -23.54 15.83
C TYR A 59 13.93 -24.18 15.07
N ILE A 60 13.81 -25.52 15.11
CA ILE A 60 12.69 -26.25 14.51
C ILE A 60 11.38 -25.91 15.24
N CYS A 61 11.37 -25.92 16.57
CA CYS A 61 10.21 -25.53 17.37
C CYS A 61 9.76 -24.10 17.05
N ASP A 62 10.71 -23.15 16.97
CA ASP A 62 10.42 -21.76 16.62
C ASP A 62 9.87 -21.63 15.20
N TYR A 63 10.38 -22.41 14.27
CA TYR A 63 9.89 -22.44 12.90
C TYR A 63 8.43 -22.92 12.82
N PHE A 64 8.09 -24.01 13.52
CA PHE A 64 6.70 -24.47 13.60
C PHE A 64 5.81 -23.47 14.34
N ASN A 65 6.29 -22.95 15.46
CA ASN A 65 5.59 -21.94 16.23
C ASN A 65 5.28 -20.70 15.38
N SER A 66 6.21 -20.23 14.53
CA SER A 66 5.99 -19.06 13.65
C SER A 66 4.79 -19.17 12.70
N ARG A 67 4.20 -20.37 12.56
CA ARG A 67 3.05 -20.67 11.68
C ARG A 67 1.76 -20.92 12.44
N THR A 68 1.82 -21.00 13.77
CA THR A 68 0.68 -21.40 14.61
C THR A 68 -0.30 -20.25 14.79
N PHE A 69 -1.55 -20.46 14.39
CA PHE A 69 -2.63 -19.51 14.62
C PHE A 69 -3.17 -19.66 16.04
N LYS A 70 -3.28 -18.55 16.78
CA LYS A 70 -3.91 -18.53 18.11
C LYS A 70 -5.42 -18.40 17.99
N LYS A 71 -6.12 -18.44 19.12
CA LYS A 71 -7.58 -18.19 19.16
C LYS A 71 -7.88 -16.75 18.73
N LYS A 72 -8.97 -16.57 17.99
CA LYS A 72 -9.50 -15.25 17.64
C LYS A 72 -10.06 -14.54 18.88
N THR A 73 -9.96 -13.23 18.93
CA THR A 73 -10.47 -12.36 20.00
C THR A 73 -11.20 -11.16 19.44
N ALA A 74 -12.18 -10.62 20.18
CA ALA A 74 -12.89 -9.40 19.80
C ALA A 74 -12.06 -8.12 20.00
N THR A 75 -11.02 -8.20 20.83
CA THR A 75 -10.09 -7.09 21.09
C THR A 75 -8.70 -7.42 20.55
N PRO A 76 -7.93 -6.41 20.11
CA PRO A 76 -6.57 -6.61 19.66
C PRO A 76 -5.68 -7.08 20.82
N ARG A 77 -4.63 -7.83 20.47
CA ARG A 77 -3.63 -8.31 21.41
C ARG A 77 -2.26 -7.80 20.99
N TYR A 78 -1.47 -7.42 21.98
CA TYR A 78 -0.11 -6.98 21.76
C TYR A 78 0.87 -7.95 22.42
N PRO A 79 2.08 -8.10 21.86
CA PRO A 79 3.15 -8.76 22.57
C PRO A 79 3.37 -8.13 23.96
N HIS A 80 3.72 -8.95 24.94
CA HIS A 80 3.92 -8.52 26.33
C HIS A 80 4.96 -7.39 26.49
N TRP A 81 5.96 -7.33 25.61
CA TRP A 81 6.99 -6.28 25.61
C TRP A 81 6.49 -4.95 25.04
N LEU A 82 5.33 -4.94 24.38
CA LEU A 82 4.71 -3.75 23.79
C LEU A 82 3.57 -3.19 24.65
N SER A 83 2.85 -4.04 25.39
CA SER A 83 1.63 -3.68 26.12
C SER A 83 1.78 -2.56 27.16
N GLY A 84 2.99 -2.27 27.64
CA GLY A 84 3.29 -1.16 28.57
C GLY A 84 3.84 0.12 27.94
N ASN A 85 4.22 0.09 26.65
CA ASN A 85 4.99 1.17 25.99
C ASN A 85 4.29 1.73 24.73
N LEU A 86 2.97 1.62 24.64
CA LEU A 86 2.21 2.11 23.48
C LEU A 86 2.30 3.64 23.30
N CYS A 87 2.60 4.39 24.37
CA CYS A 87 2.71 5.86 24.34
C CYS A 87 4.03 6.38 23.73
N THR A 88 5.04 5.53 23.52
CA THR A 88 6.34 5.94 22.95
C THR A 88 6.46 5.66 21.46
N LEU A 89 5.41 5.13 20.84
CA LEU A 89 5.41 4.79 19.42
C LEU A 89 5.31 6.06 18.58
N GLN A 90 6.28 6.26 17.71
CA GLN A 90 6.25 7.35 16.74
C GLN A 90 5.88 6.79 15.37
N LEU A 91 4.79 7.29 14.80
CA LEU A 91 4.47 7.02 13.40
C LEU A 91 5.61 7.58 12.54
N HIS A 92 6.18 6.72 11.70
CA HIS A 92 7.22 7.12 10.77
C HIS A 92 6.56 7.70 9.52
N GLU A 93 6.80 8.98 9.26
CA GLU A 93 6.34 9.66 8.06
C GLU A 93 7.41 9.49 6.95
N PRO A 94 7.13 8.70 5.89
CA PRO A 94 8.10 8.48 4.82
C PRO A 94 8.34 9.76 4.01
N VAL A 95 9.53 9.89 3.44
CA VAL A 95 9.97 11.06 2.63
C VAL A 95 9.14 11.22 1.34
N TYR A 96 8.55 10.13 0.83
CA TYR A 96 7.70 10.13 -0.36
C TYR A 96 6.35 9.47 -0.05
N PRO A 97 5.24 9.92 -0.66
CA PRO A 97 3.89 9.40 -0.40
C PRO A 97 3.66 8.05 -1.10
N ILE A 98 4.43 7.03 -0.73
CA ILE A 98 4.15 5.61 -0.97
C ILE A 98 4.80 4.90 0.23
N PRO A 99 4.01 4.32 1.15
CA PRO A 99 3.26 3.11 0.79
C PRO A 99 1.87 2.97 1.41
N GLU A 100 1.12 2.00 0.90
CA GLU A 100 -0.14 1.53 1.49
C GLU A 100 0.04 0.98 2.92
N PHE A 101 1.28 0.69 3.36
CA PHE A 101 1.60 0.27 4.72
C PHE A 101 2.14 1.42 5.60
N CYS A 102 1.87 1.36 6.90
CA CYS A 102 2.43 2.29 7.90
C CYS A 102 3.53 1.62 8.73
N VAL A 103 4.51 2.41 9.15
CA VAL A 103 5.61 1.96 10.01
C VAL A 103 5.59 2.78 11.29
N PHE A 104 5.74 2.12 12.43
CA PHE A 104 5.94 2.76 13.71
C PHE A 104 7.33 2.42 14.23
N THR A 105 8.01 3.42 14.77
CA THR A 105 9.39 3.31 15.24
C THR A 105 9.47 3.43 16.74
N LYS A 106 10.51 2.83 17.32
CA LYS A 106 10.91 3.01 18.71
C LYS A 106 12.42 2.92 18.83
N ASP A 107 12.97 3.56 19.85
CA ASP A 107 14.39 3.45 20.14
C ASP A 107 14.78 2.01 20.52
N TYR A 108 15.99 1.62 20.11
CA TYR A 108 16.55 0.32 20.44
C TYR A 108 18.02 0.44 20.84
N ILE A 109 18.46 -0.49 21.69
CA ILE A 109 19.85 -0.53 22.16
C ILE A 109 20.71 -1.17 21.07
N MET A 110 21.68 -0.41 20.55
CA MET A 110 22.61 -0.87 19.53
C MET A 110 23.49 -2.00 20.07
N LYS A 111 23.53 -3.14 19.36
CA LYS A 111 24.40 -4.28 19.69
C LYS A 111 25.62 -4.28 18.78
N THR A 112 26.79 -4.18 19.39
CA THR A 112 28.07 -4.17 18.69
C THR A 112 28.91 -5.39 19.05
N TRP A 113 29.78 -5.80 18.15
CA TRP A 113 30.78 -6.84 18.40
C TRP A 113 32.16 -6.37 17.91
N ASN A 114 33.21 -6.89 18.55
CA ASN A 114 34.59 -6.55 18.17
C ASN A 114 35.09 -7.58 17.15
N ASN A 115 35.40 -7.10 15.95
CA ASN A 115 35.99 -7.90 14.89
C ASN A 115 37.36 -7.34 14.54
N LYS A 116 38.43 -8.07 14.87
CA LYS A 116 39.82 -7.69 14.58
C LYS A 116 40.17 -6.25 15.01
N GLY A 117 39.69 -5.82 16.17
CA GLY A 117 39.94 -4.48 16.72
C GLY A 117 39.01 -3.38 16.21
N LYS A 118 38.06 -3.69 15.31
CA LYS A 118 37.02 -2.76 14.87
C LYS A 118 35.68 -3.11 15.52
N VAL A 119 35.04 -2.12 16.12
CA VAL A 119 33.67 -2.23 16.62
C VAL A 119 32.73 -2.19 15.42
N GLN A 120 31.97 -3.26 15.21
CA GLN A 120 30.96 -3.36 14.16
C GLN A 120 29.59 -3.58 14.78
N GLU A 121 28.55 -2.98 14.18
CA GLU A 121 27.17 -3.28 14.56
C GLU A 121 26.81 -4.71 14.15
N LYS A 122 26.02 -5.39 14.96
CA LYS A 122 25.48 -6.72 14.64
C LYS A 122 24.52 -6.64 13.45
N ASP A 123 24.56 -7.65 12.58
CA ASP A 123 23.64 -7.73 11.44
C ASP A 123 22.16 -7.69 11.84
N LYS A 124 21.40 -6.83 11.16
CA LYS A 124 19.94 -6.66 11.34
C LYS A 124 19.15 -7.56 10.41
N LYS A 125 19.39 -8.87 10.54
CA LYS A 125 18.91 -9.88 9.60
C LYS A 125 17.40 -9.86 9.38
N ILE A 126 16.61 -9.57 10.42
CA ILE A 126 15.15 -9.48 10.31
C ILE A 126 14.70 -8.26 9.50
N VAL A 127 15.35 -7.12 9.66
CA VAL A 127 15.03 -5.89 8.91
C VAL A 127 15.17 -6.14 7.42
N THR A 128 16.29 -6.73 6.97
CA THR A 128 16.47 -7.11 5.56
C THR A 128 15.38 -8.08 5.08
N LYS A 129 14.98 -9.03 5.92
CA LYS A 129 13.94 -10.00 5.56
C LYS A 129 12.57 -9.32 5.38
N LEU A 130 12.19 -8.42 6.27
CA LEU A 130 10.91 -7.71 6.21
C LEU A 130 10.89 -6.70 5.05
N ARG A 131 11.98 -5.99 4.79
CA ARG A 131 12.15 -5.16 3.58
C ARG A 131 11.92 -5.98 2.30
N ASN A 132 12.49 -7.19 2.22
CA ASN A 132 12.28 -8.08 1.07
C ASN A 132 10.83 -8.59 0.96
N VAL A 133 10.15 -8.83 2.08
CA VAL A 133 8.73 -9.26 2.07
C VAL A 133 7.84 -8.12 1.58
N LEU A 134 8.02 -6.92 2.13
CA LEU A 134 7.29 -5.73 1.72
C LEU A 134 7.58 -5.37 0.26
N GLY A 135 8.83 -5.46 -0.18
CA GLY A 135 9.20 -5.19 -1.57
C GLY A 135 8.55 -6.16 -2.56
N LYS A 136 8.35 -7.42 -2.17
CA LYS A 136 7.56 -8.39 -2.95
C LYS A 136 6.06 -8.06 -2.92
N LEU A 137 5.54 -7.61 -1.78
CA LEU A 137 4.12 -7.33 -1.61
C LEU A 137 3.68 -6.12 -2.45
N PHE A 138 4.49 -5.08 -2.50
CA PHE A 138 4.19 -3.80 -3.16
C PHE A 138 4.96 -3.57 -4.46
N ASN A 139 5.68 -4.59 -4.94
CA ASN A 139 6.52 -4.51 -6.14
C ASN A 139 7.44 -3.27 -6.18
N LEU A 140 8.11 -2.99 -5.05
CA LEU A 140 8.99 -1.83 -4.87
C LEU A 140 10.26 -2.18 -4.12
N THR A 141 11.27 -1.32 -4.19
CA THR A 141 12.49 -1.46 -3.37
C THR A 141 12.26 -0.76 -2.04
N VAL A 142 12.38 -1.50 -0.93
CA VAL A 142 12.23 -0.96 0.43
C VAL A 142 13.61 -0.69 1.01
N ASP A 143 13.95 0.58 1.19
CA ASP A 143 15.21 1.05 1.77
C ASP A 143 15.06 1.41 3.27
N SER A 144 16.06 2.08 3.82
CA SER A 144 16.06 2.57 5.20
C SER A 144 15.09 3.72 5.44
N ASP A 145 14.74 4.47 4.40
CA ASP A 145 13.90 5.66 4.52
C ASP A 145 12.43 5.26 4.59
N LEU A 146 12.03 4.21 3.86
CA LEU A 146 10.70 3.60 3.96
C LEU A 146 10.55 2.66 5.15
N PHE A 147 11.62 1.95 5.51
CA PHE A 147 11.63 1.01 6.62
C PHE A 147 12.89 1.23 7.47
N PRO A 148 12.84 2.10 8.48
CA PRO A 148 13.97 2.34 9.36
C PRO A 148 14.38 1.11 10.18
N ASP A 149 15.63 1.05 10.61
CA ASP A 149 16.11 -0.03 11.48
C ASP A 149 15.45 -0.02 12.88
N SER A 150 14.89 1.13 13.28
CA SER A 150 14.10 1.32 14.51
C SER A 150 12.63 0.88 14.39
N THR A 151 12.25 0.26 13.26
CA THR A 151 10.89 -0.25 13.04
C THR A 151 10.49 -1.23 14.14
N CYS A 152 9.30 -1.01 14.71
CA CYS A 152 8.72 -1.87 15.75
C CYS A 152 7.30 -2.35 15.46
N ILE A 153 6.53 -1.63 14.64
CA ILE A 153 5.24 -2.11 14.14
C ILE A 153 5.17 -1.80 12.65
N ILE A 154 4.65 -2.74 11.88
CA ILE A 154 4.35 -2.57 10.46
C ILE A 154 2.89 -2.91 10.28
N SER A 155 2.10 -1.93 9.85
CA SER A 155 0.67 -2.08 9.57
C SER A 155 0.46 -2.16 8.07
N ILE A 156 -0.03 -3.31 7.61
CA ILE A 156 -0.22 -3.61 6.19
C ILE A 156 -1.71 -3.83 5.97
N PRO A 157 -2.43 -2.84 5.40
CA PRO A 157 -3.82 -3.04 5.02
C PRO A 157 -3.91 -4.01 3.84
N LYS A 158 -5.02 -4.73 3.75
CA LYS A 158 -5.40 -5.44 2.52
C LYS A 158 -6.11 -4.46 1.57
N SER A 159 -6.17 -4.80 0.28
CA SER A 159 -6.99 -4.11 -0.72
C SER A 159 -8.37 -3.72 -0.15
N ASN A 160 -8.81 -2.50 -0.47
CA ASN A 160 -10.08 -1.89 -0.01
C ASN A 160 -10.15 -1.54 1.47
N PHE A 161 -9.05 -1.66 2.20
CA PHE A 161 -8.89 -1.10 3.52
C PHE A 161 -7.78 -0.05 3.52
N ARG A 162 -7.87 0.87 4.47
CA ARG A 162 -6.82 1.84 4.80
C ARG A 162 -6.45 1.71 6.27
N ASN A 163 -5.25 2.15 6.62
CA ASN A 163 -4.84 2.24 8.03
C ASN A 163 -5.76 3.23 8.78
N GLY A 164 -6.17 2.85 9.98
CA GLY A 164 -6.93 3.67 10.91
C GLY A 164 -6.02 4.49 11.82
N SER A 165 -6.60 5.02 12.91
CA SER A 165 -5.87 5.79 13.92
C SER A 165 -4.94 4.93 14.79
N MET A 166 -5.20 3.63 14.87
CA MET A 166 -4.37 2.67 15.59
C MET A 166 -3.73 1.69 14.59
N PRO A 167 -2.51 1.17 14.87
CA PRO A 167 -1.79 0.29 13.95
C PRO A 167 -2.62 -0.91 13.45
N GLU A 168 -3.43 -1.50 14.33
CA GLU A 168 -4.24 -2.70 14.08
C GLU A 168 -5.62 -2.44 13.49
N LEU A 169 -6.04 -1.18 13.43
CA LEU A 169 -7.35 -0.81 12.93
C LEU A 169 -7.27 -0.57 11.43
N PHE A 170 -8.04 -1.32 10.65
CA PHE A 170 -8.10 -1.20 9.20
C PHE A 170 -9.52 -0.84 8.77
N ILE A 171 -9.69 0.34 8.19
CA ILE A 171 -11.00 0.93 7.89
C ILE A 171 -11.35 0.62 6.43
N PRO A 172 -12.53 0.06 6.12
CA PRO A 172 -12.95 -0.15 4.74
C PRO A 172 -13.08 1.19 4.01
N ILE A 173 -12.51 1.29 2.81
CA ILE A 173 -12.47 2.53 2.02
C ILE A 173 -13.88 2.95 1.56
N HIS A 174 -14.72 1.97 1.23
CA HIS A 174 -16.09 2.15 0.73
C HIS A 174 -17.16 1.89 1.80
N GLY A 175 -16.78 2.01 3.07
CA GLY A 175 -17.67 1.72 4.20
C GLY A 175 -18.08 0.26 4.29
N GLY A 176 -19.06 -0.01 5.15
CA GLY A 176 -19.71 -1.29 5.31
C GLY A 176 -20.98 -1.15 6.16
N PRO A 177 -21.75 -2.22 6.36
CA PRO A 177 -23.01 -2.14 7.11
C PRO A 177 -22.71 -1.73 8.56
N PRO A 178 -23.30 -0.64 9.07
CA PRO A 178 -22.98 -0.11 10.38
C PRO A 178 -23.39 -1.03 11.54
N ASP A 179 -24.46 -1.81 11.38
CA ASP A 179 -25.07 -2.56 12.50
C ASP A 179 -24.66 -4.05 12.54
N ASP A 180 -24.19 -4.62 11.43
CA ASP A 180 -23.90 -6.06 11.28
C ASP A 180 -22.41 -6.35 10.99
N SER A 181 -21.53 -5.38 11.23
CA SER A 181 -20.09 -5.56 11.06
C SER A 181 -19.31 -5.43 12.36
N HIS A 182 -18.29 -6.27 12.52
CA HIS A 182 -17.37 -6.22 13.66
C HIS A 182 -15.97 -6.67 13.28
N TYR A 183 -15.02 -6.39 14.17
CA TYR A 183 -13.63 -6.80 14.00
C TYR A 183 -13.29 -7.99 14.90
N GLU A 184 -12.49 -8.91 14.37
CA GLU A 184 -11.87 -9.99 15.12
C GLU A 184 -10.36 -9.95 14.90
N PHE A 185 -9.59 -10.32 15.93
CA PHE A 185 -8.14 -10.26 15.91
C PHE A 185 -7.56 -11.65 16.18
N GLN A 186 -6.50 -12.00 15.48
CA GLN A 186 -5.84 -13.29 15.66
C GLN A 186 -4.33 -13.15 15.65
N MET A 187 -3.69 -13.59 16.73
CA MET A 187 -2.24 -13.64 16.80
C MET A 187 -1.70 -14.88 16.08
N ILE A 188 -0.53 -14.74 15.47
CA ILE A 188 0.22 -15.83 14.86
C ILE A 188 1.61 -15.93 15.49
N GLY A 189 1.98 -17.18 15.73
CA GLY A 189 3.23 -17.59 16.33
C GLY A 189 3.45 -17.04 17.72
N ASP A 190 4.64 -16.51 17.99
CA ASP A 190 5.00 -16.01 19.32
C ASP A 190 4.50 -14.57 19.56
N ASP A 191 3.21 -14.34 19.26
CA ASP A 191 2.55 -13.03 19.33
C ASP A 191 3.25 -11.94 18.50
N ARG A 192 3.89 -12.33 17.38
CA ARG A 192 4.69 -11.41 16.53
C ARG A 192 3.92 -10.88 15.33
N ILE A 193 2.84 -11.53 14.93
CA ILE A 193 2.00 -11.11 13.81
C ILE A 193 0.55 -11.15 14.28
N GLN A 194 -0.21 -10.09 14.00
CA GLN A 194 -1.65 -10.05 14.23
C GLN A 194 -2.37 -9.92 12.89
N ILE A 195 -3.40 -10.73 12.68
CA ILE A 195 -4.37 -10.54 11.60
C ILE A 195 -5.57 -9.82 12.19
N THR A 196 -6.04 -8.80 11.48
CA THR A 196 -7.33 -8.18 11.75
C THR A 196 -8.31 -8.68 10.70
N TYR A 197 -9.42 -9.26 11.15
CA TYR A 197 -10.54 -9.67 10.33
C TYR A 197 -11.66 -8.65 10.44
N TYR A 198 -12.27 -8.32 9.30
CA TYR A 198 -13.51 -7.58 9.22
C TYR A 198 -14.62 -8.58 8.89
N VAL A 199 -15.55 -8.77 9.81
CA VAL A 199 -16.66 -9.72 9.70
C VAL A 199 -17.91 -8.97 9.27
N VAL A 200 -18.53 -9.41 8.18
CA VAL A 200 -19.78 -8.85 7.63
C VAL A 200 -20.68 -10.00 7.20
N ASP A 201 -21.94 -9.98 7.62
CA ASP A 201 -22.93 -11.03 7.29
C ASP A 201 -22.44 -12.46 7.62
N GLY A 202 -21.67 -12.60 8.71
CA GLY A 202 -21.08 -13.87 9.12
C GLY A 202 -19.85 -14.33 8.31
N VAL A 203 -19.40 -13.55 7.33
CA VAL A 203 -18.20 -13.83 6.52
C VAL A 203 -17.02 -13.03 7.03
N SER A 204 -15.91 -13.72 7.32
CA SER A 204 -14.69 -13.13 7.87
C SER A 204 -13.69 -12.80 6.75
N TYR A 205 -13.50 -11.51 6.46
CA TYR A 205 -12.50 -11.02 5.49
C TYR A 205 -11.24 -10.57 6.22
N VAL A 206 -10.06 -10.77 5.61
CA VAL A 206 -8.83 -10.16 6.16
C VAL A 206 -8.87 -8.67 5.86
N ALA A 207 -8.78 -7.82 6.88
CA ALA A 207 -8.74 -6.37 6.73
C ALA A 207 -7.29 -5.87 6.59
N GLY A 208 -6.36 -6.55 7.26
CA GLY A 208 -4.94 -6.23 7.24
C GLY A 208 -4.17 -7.06 8.26
N ILE A 209 -2.86 -6.84 8.31
CA ILE A 209 -1.96 -7.48 9.30
C ILE A 209 -1.07 -6.46 9.97
N CYS A 210 -0.75 -6.71 11.24
CA CYS A 210 0.31 -6.02 11.97
C CYS A 210 1.47 -6.97 12.23
N ILE A 211 2.69 -6.50 12.02
CA ILE A 211 3.92 -7.24 12.34
C ILE A 211 4.65 -6.48 13.45
N TYR A 212 4.90 -7.15 14.57
CA TYR A 212 5.53 -6.58 15.75
C TYR A 212 7.00 -7.00 15.85
N VAL A 213 7.90 -6.02 15.73
CA VAL A 213 9.35 -6.18 15.81
C VAL A 213 9.83 -5.62 17.15
N GLU A 214 10.41 -6.48 17.98
CA GLU A 214 10.86 -6.06 19.32
C GLU A 214 12.18 -5.29 19.25
N ASN A 215 13.10 -5.75 18.40
CA ASN A 215 14.37 -5.10 18.11
C ASN A 215 14.92 -5.62 16.75
N PRO A 216 15.80 -4.88 16.07
CA PRO A 216 16.28 -5.26 14.73
C PRO A 216 17.23 -6.46 14.70
N TYR A 217 17.61 -7.01 15.85
CA TYR A 217 18.53 -8.14 15.96
C TYR A 217 17.86 -9.49 16.20
N GLN A 218 16.53 -9.53 16.11
CA GLN A 218 15.77 -10.77 16.27
C GLN A 218 16.05 -11.78 15.15
N GLU A 219 15.82 -13.05 15.47
CA GLU A 219 15.99 -14.13 14.51
C GLU A 219 14.90 -14.12 13.44
N ARG A 220 15.32 -14.41 12.20
CA ARG A 220 14.42 -14.46 11.04
C ARG A 220 13.35 -15.53 11.17
N VAL A 221 13.56 -16.57 11.98
CA VAL A 221 12.69 -17.75 12.08
C VAL A 221 11.30 -17.40 12.60
N HIS A 222 11.19 -16.42 13.49
CA HIS A 222 9.91 -15.99 14.07
C HIS A 222 8.96 -15.28 13.10
N TYR A 223 9.45 -14.87 11.93
CA TYR A 223 8.69 -14.09 10.95
C TYR A 223 8.59 -14.84 9.63
N ASN A 224 7.50 -15.58 9.42
CA ASN A 224 7.32 -16.35 8.20
C ASN A 224 6.85 -15.47 7.04
N GLY A 225 7.80 -15.05 6.18
CA GLY A 225 7.53 -14.19 5.02
C GLY A 225 6.56 -14.79 4.02
N THR A 226 6.60 -16.10 3.75
CA THR A 226 5.66 -16.76 2.85
C THR A 226 4.25 -16.69 3.40
N MET A 227 4.07 -16.93 4.70
CA MET A 227 2.77 -16.84 5.35
C MET A 227 2.23 -15.40 5.31
N ILE A 228 3.07 -14.39 5.57
CA ILE A 228 2.70 -12.97 5.45
C ILE A 228 2.16 -12.66 4.04
N LEU A 229 2.88 -13.09 3.00
CA LEU A 229 2.45 -12.91 1.62
C LEU A 229 1.12 -13.60 1.33
N LYS A 230 0.96 -14.87 1.75
CA LYS A 230 -0.29 -15.62 1.54
C LYS A 230 -1.49 -14.97 2.23
N LEU A 231 -1.31 -14.46 3.45
CA LEU A 231 -2.39 -13.82 4.20
C LEU A 231 -2.92 -12.57 3.51
N ILE A 232 -2.06 -11.80 2.84
CA ILE A 232 -2.47 -10.59 2.13
C ILE A 232 -2.89 -10.90 0.69
N LEU A 233 -2.17 -11.74 -0.04
CA LEU A 233 -2.39 -11.95 -1.48
C LEU A 233 -3.44 -13.03 -1.78
N ASP A 234 -3.48 -14.13 -1.03
CA ASP A 234 -4.28 -15.31 -1.38
C ASP A 234 -5.69 -15.28 -0.74
N THR A 235 -5.92 -14.39 0.23
CA THR A 235 -7.21 -14.29 0.93
C THR A 235 -8.24 -13.49 0.12
N PRO A 236 -9.54 -13.81 0.23
CA PRO A 236 -10.58 -13.09 -0.50
C PRO A 236 -10.61 -11.61 -0.07
N GLU A 237 -10.80 -10.73 -1.05
CA GLU A 237 -10.94 -9.31 -0.82
C GLU A 237 -12.36 -8.95 -0.38
N TYR A 238 -12.46 -8.10 0.63
CA TYR A 238 -13.72 -7.45 0.95
C TYR A 238 -13.98 -6.37 -0.09
N TRP A 239 -15.21 -6.34 -0.58
CA TRP A 239 -15.71 -5.26 -1.42
C TRP A 239 -17.04 -4.82 -0.85
N SER A 240 -17.14 -3.54 -0.51
CA SER A 240 -18.38 -2.99 0.01
C SER A 240 -19.47 -3.10 -1.05
N LYS A 241 -20.62 -3.67 -0.67
CA LYS A 241 -21.88 -3.54 -1.40
C LYS A 241 -22.65 -2.28 -0.99
N TRP A 242 -22.10 -1.53 -0.04
CA TRP A 242 -22.67 -0.32 0.52
C TRP A 242 -21.94 0.86 -0.10
N ASP A 243 -22.69 1.92 -0.43
CA ASP A 243 -22.14 3.12 -1.09
C ASP A 243 -21.36 2.80 -2.38
N LEU A 244 -21.95 1.94 -3.22
CA LEU A 244 -21.37 1.54 -4.50
C LEU A 244 -21.15 2.76 -5.38
N GLN A 245 -19.89 3.07 -5.65
CA GLN A 245 -19.55 4.08 -6.64
C GLN A 245 -19.88 3.57 -8.04
N GLU A 246 -20.45 4.47 -8.82
CA GLU A 246 -20.72 4.25 -10.23
C GLU A 246 -19.37 4.28 -10.98
N GLU A 247 -18.97 3.15 -11.59
CA GLU A 247 -17.67 3.03 -12.28
C GLU A 247 -17.77 3.37 -13.77
N LYS A 248 -18.96 3.20 -14.36
CA LYS A 248 -19.22 3.52 -15.77
C LYS A 248 -20.43 4.43 -15.89
N VAL A 249 -20.36 5.33 -16.86
CA VAL A 249 -21.43 6.29 -17.18
C VAL A 249 -21.63 6.26 -18.69
N ASP A 250 -22.82 5.87 -19.13
CA ASP A 250 -23.22 5.78 -20.52
C ASP A 250 -24.40 6.73 -20.78
N ILE A 251 -24.44 7.35 -21.95
CA ILE A 251 -25.64 8.08 -22.41
C ILE A 251 -26.49 7.09 -23.20
N VAL A 252 -27.71 6.85 -22.71
CA VAL A 252 -28.64 5.90 -23.31
C VAL A 252 -29.87 6.62 -23.84
N ARG A 253 -30.46 6.05 -24.89
CA ARG A 253 -31.70 6.54 -25.49
C ARG A 253 -32.80 5.50 -25.38
N GLU A 254 -34.00 5.95 -25.02
CA GLU A 254 -35.17 5.07 -24.92
C GLU A 254 -35.65 4.63 -26.29
N LYS A 255 -35.98 3.35 -26.43
CA LYS A 255 -36.63 2.86 -27.65
C LYS A 255 -38.01 3.49 -27.78
N GLY A 256 -38.23 4.22 -28.87
CA GLY A 256 -39.51 4.87 -29.17
C GLY A 256 -39.68 6.29 -28.64
N LEU A 257 -38.81 6.78 -27.75
CA LEU A 257 -38.81 8.17 -27.28
C LEU A 257 -37.48 8.87 -27.65
N GLN A 258 -37.55 10.12 -28.11
CA GLN A 258 -36.36 10.96 -28.39
C GLN A 258 -35.80 11.56 -27.08
N ARG A 259 -35.74 10.78 -26.01
CA ARG A 259 -35.30 11.22 -24.68
C ARG A 259 -34.01 10.51 -24.30
N TYR A 260 -33.06 11.31 -23.83
CA TYR A 260 -31.73 10.87 -23.41
C TYR A 260 -31.70 10.77 -21.89
N PHE A 261 -31.01 9.74 -21.41
CA PHE A 261 -30.79 9.50 -20.00
C PHE A 261 -29.32 9.16 -19.77
N VAL A 262 -28.86 9.39 -18.55
CA VAL A 262 -27.56 8.92 -18.11
C VAL A 262 -27.79 7.59 -17.41
N ALA A 263 -27.17 6.52 -17.90
CA ALA A 263 -27.11 5.24 -17.22
C ALA A 263 -25.76 5.14 -16.51
N THR A 264 -25.77 4.76 -15.24
CA THR A 264 -24.57 4.48 -14.49
C THR A 264 -24.54 3.02 -14.10
N ARG A 265 -23.36 2.40 -14.19
CA ARG A 265 -23.16 0.99 -13.83
C ARG A 265 -22.07 0.89 -12.78
N ASN A 266 -22.36 0.18 -11.69
CA ASN A 266 -21.36 -0.17 -10.69
C ASN A 266 -20.56 -1.43 -11.11
N ARG A 267 -19.51 -1.76 -10.36
CA ARG A 267 -18.65 -2.94 -10.62
C ARG A 267 -19.37 -4.29 -10.62
N TYR A 268 -20.54 -4.36 -9.99
CA TYR A 268 -21.36 -5.57 -9.90
C TYR A 268 -22.35 -5.68 -11.07
N GLY A 269 -22.36 -4.70 -11.97
CA GLY A 269 -23.28 -4.65 -13.09
C GLY A 269 -24.67 -4.14 -12.73
N GLU A 270 -24.88 -3.61 -11.52
CA GLU A 270 -26.16 -2.96 -11.21
C GLU A 270 -26.20 -1.60 -11.91
N GLU A 271 -27.30 -1.36 -12.63
CA GLU A 271 -27.52 -0.14 -13.39
C GLU A 271 -28.52 0.77 -12.69
N LYS A 272 -28.21 2.06 -12.67
CA LYS A 272 -29.13 3.14 -12.29
C LYS A 272 -29.28 4.10 -13.45
N SER A 273 -30.48 4.63 -13.65
CA SER A 273 -30.74 5.64 -14.66
C SER A 273 -31.05 6.98 -14.01
N TRP A 274 -30.64 8.03 -14.71
CA TRP A 274 -30.73 9.41 -14.24
C TRP A 274 -31.29 10.29 -15.36
N LYS A 275 -32.28 11.10 -15.01
CA LYS A 275 -32.84 12.12 -15.89
C LYS A 275 -32.40 13.49 -15.42
N PHE A 276 -31.89 14.30 -16.33
CA PHE A 276 -31.58 15.69 -16.02
C PHE A 276 -32.88 16.50 -15.93
N ASN A 277 -33.14 17.08 -14.75
CA ASN A 277 -34.18 18.08 -14.56
C ASN A 277 -33.59 19.45 -14.91
N GLU A 278 -34.01 20.05 -16.02
CA GLU A 278 -33.48 21.32 -16.52
C GLU A 278 -33.84 22.51 -15.62
N GLU A 279 -35.00 22.47 -14.95
CA GLU A 279 -35.49 23.56 -14.10
C GLU A 279 -34.66 23.66 -12.82
N GLU A 280 -34.48 22.53 -12.15
CA GLU A 280 -33.72 22.43 -10.89
C GLU A 280 -32.21 22.24 -11.12
N LYS A 281 -31.82 21.90 -12.35
CA LYS A 281 -30.45 21.55 -12.74
C LYS A 281 -29.86 20.39 -11.93
N VAL A 282 -30.68 19.38 -11.63
CA VAL A 282 -30.30 18.21 -10.85
C VAL A 282 -30.57 16.93 -11.65
N PHE A 283 -29.78 15.89 -11.43
CA PHE A 283 -30.08 14.55 -11.93
C PHE A 283 -30.99 13.81 -10.96
N GLU A 284 -32.17 13.43 -11.44
CA GLU A 284 -33.16 12.66 -10.68
C GLU A 284 -33.01 11.17 -11.04
N SER A 285 -32.97 10.30 -10.02
CA SER A 285 -32.93 8.86 -10.23
C SER A 285 -34.27 8.35 -10.73
N CYS A 286 -34.27 7.62 -11.84
CA CYS A 286 -35.47 7.04 -12.45
C CYS A 286 -35.75 5.59 -11.99
N GLY A 287 -35.00 5.07 -11.01
CA GLY A 287 -35.14 3.70 -10.49
C GLY A 287 -34.33 2.64 -11.25
N ARG A 288 -34.60 1.35 -10.97
CA ARG A 288 -33.98 0.22 -11.69
C ARG A 288 -34.60 0.11 -13.07
N CYS A 289 -33.77 0.19 -14.11
CA CYS A 289 -34.21 0.03 -15.49
C CYS A 289 -33.86 -1.36 -16.03
N HIS A 290 -34.73 -1.90 -16.89
CA HIS A 290 -34.44 -3.13 -17.62
C HIS A 290 -33.69 -2.81 -18.92
N ASN A 291 -32.59 -3.53 -19.17
CA ASN A 291 -31.71 -3.35 -20.33
C ASN A 291 -32.40 -3.53 -21.70
N SER A 292 -33.63 -4.07 -21.75
CA SER A 292 -34.36 -4.34 -23.00
C SER A 292 -34.84 -3.08 -23.73
N ASP A 293 -34.99 -1.96 -23.01
CA ASP A 293 -35.76 -0.80 -23.47
C ASP A 293 -34.89 0.33 -24.02
N TRP A 294 -33.57 0.14 -24.03
CA TRP A 294 -32.60 1.19 -24.34
C TRP A 294 -31.66 0.80 -25.48
N GLU A 295 -31.19 1.80 -26.19
CA GLU A 295 -30.11 1.68 -27.17
C GLU A 295 -28.89 2.44 -26.65
N LEU A 296 -27.76 1.74 -26.52
CA LEU A 296 -26.47 2.37 -26.28
C LEU A 296 -26.12 3.19 -27.53
N ILE A 297 -25.76 4.44 -27.32
CA ILE A 297 -25.21 5.27 -28.39
C ILE A 297 -23.71 4.98 -28.43
N GLU A 298 -23.24 4.35 -29.50
CA GLU A 298 -21.81 4.10 -29.69
C GLU A 298 -21.01 5.42 -29.62
N GLU A 299 -19.83 5.35 -28.99
CA GLU A 299 -18.83 6.42 -28.90
C GLU A 299 -18.40 6.87 -30.30
N GLY A 300 -19.19 7.74 -30.93
CA GLY A 300 -18.94 8.11 -32.32
C GLY A 300 -19.69 9.31 -32.85
N ASP A 301 -20.67 9.90 -32.14
CA ASP A 301 -21.30 11.15 -32.58
C ASP A 301 -20.77 12.37 -31.79
N PRO A 302 -19.72 13.06 -32.30
CA PRO A 302 -19.20 14.28 -31.69
C PRO A 302 -20.22 15.43 -31.61
N ARG A 303 -21.42 15.29 -32.21
CA ARG A 303 -22.50 16.28 -32.07
C ARG A 303 -23.18 16.24 -30.70
N ILE A 304 -23.14 15.12 -29.98
CA ILE A 304 -23.79 14.99 -28.66
C ILE A 304 -22.89 15.57 -27.54
N LEU A 305 -21.56 15.44 -27.66
CA LEU A 305 -20.60 16.05 -26.72
C LEU A 305 -20.56 17.59 -26.78
N ALA A 306 -21.01 18.18 -27.90
CA ALA A 306 -20.82 19.59 -28.21
C ALA A 306 -22.06 20.48 -27.95
N MET A 307 -23.25 19.92 -27.68
CA MET A 307 -24.48 20.73 -27.69
C MET A 307 -24.74 21.57 -26.43
N THR A 308 -23.90 21.52 -25.39
CA THR A 308 -24.10 22.40 -24.21
C THR A 308 -22.84 22.98 -23.58
N PHE A 309 -21.64 22.51 -23.92
CA PHE A 309 -20.42 23.00 -23.28
C PHE A 309 -19.28 23.15 -24.28
N SER A 310 -18.62 24.31 -24.26
CA SER A 310 -17.38 24.52 -24.99
C SER A 310 -16.20 24.40 -24.02
N VAL A 311 -15.45 23.29 -24.09
CA VAL A 311 -14.21 23.15 -23.33
C VAL A 311 -13.13 23.97 -24.05
N LYS A 312 -12.56 24.96 -23.37
CA LYS A 312 -11.50 25.82 -23.93
C LYS A 312 -10.40 26.03 -22.89
N MET A 313 -9.18 26.29 -23.38
CA MET A 313 -8.09 26.74 -22.51
C MET A 313 -8.37 28.17 -22.03
N CYS A 314 -8.42 28.37 -20.71
CA CYS A 314 -8.51 29.71 -20.14
C CYS A 314 -7.14 30.38 -20.17
N LYS A 315 -7.01 31.56 -20.81
CA LYS A 315 -5.73 32.29 -20.86
C LYS A 315 -5.29 32.82 -19.49
N SER A 316 -6.22 33.13 -18.58
CA SER A 316 -5.89 33.62 -17.23
C SER A 316 -5.52 32.50 -16.26
N GLN A 317 -6.29 31.40 -16.28
CA GLN A 317 -6.06 30.25 -15.38
C GLN A 317 -5.04 29.25 -15.92
N LYS A 318 -4.68 29.32 -17.22
CA LYS A 318 -3.78 28.38 -17.92
C LYS A 318 -4.23 26.91 -17.83
N GLU A 319 -5.52 26.67 -17.63
CA GLU A 319 -6.11 25.33 -17.50
C GLU A 319 -7.28 25.14 -18.47
N MET A 320 -7.63 23.88 -18.74
CA MET A 320 -8.83 23.52 -19.51
C MET A 320 -10.07 23.80 -18.68
N VAL A 321 -10.92 24.71 -19.14
CA VAL A 321 -12.16 25.09 -18.45
C VAL A 321 -13.37 24.79 -19.32
N MET A 322 -14.47 24.41 -18.68
CA MET A 322 -15.77 24.27 -19.32
C MET A 322 -16.43 25.65 -19.40
N ILE A 323 -16.86 26.07 -20.60
CA ILE A 323 -17.47 27.40 -20.81
C ILE A 323 -18.90 27.24 -21.29
N ALA A 324 -19.84 27.86 -20.58
CA ALA A 324 -21.26 27.98 -20.94
C ALA A 324 -21.63 29.44 -21.27
N GLU A 325 -22.66 29.62 -22.10
CA GLU A 325 -23.19 30.94 -22.48
C GLU A 325 -24.54 31.19 -21.79
N LYS A 326 -24.62 32.25 -20.99
CA LYS A 326 -25.83 32.63 -20.25
C LYS A 326 -26.11 34.11 -20.48
N TYR A 327 -27.29 34.44 -21.01
CA TYR A 327 -27.69 35.82 -21.35
C TYR A 327 -26.67 36.58 -22.23
N GLY A 328 -26.02 35.89 -23.17
CA GLY A 328 -25.00 36.46 -24.06
C GLY A 328 -23.62 36.65 -23.41
N ARG A 329 -23.39 36.14 -22.20
CA ARG A 329 -22.09 36.18 -21.50
C ARG A 329 -21.52 34.78 -21.33
N LYS A 330 -20.20 34.64 -21.50
CA LYS A 330 -19.48 33.37 -21.33
C LYS A 330 -18.98 33.24 -19.89
N CYS A 331 -19.29 32.14 -19.24
CA CYS A 331 -18.92 31.85 -17.85
C CYS A 331 -18.27 30.47 -17.75
N HIS A 332 -17.33 30.31 -16.80
CA HIS A 332 -16.77 29.03 -16.46
C HIS A 332 -17.79 28.20 -15.70
N VAL A 333 -17.84 26.91 -15.99
CA VAL A 333 -18.67 25.91 -15.30
C VAL A 333 -17.75 24.99 -14.52
N ILE A 334 -17.91 24.94 -13.21
CA ILE A 334 -17.16 24.04 -12.34
C ILE A 334 -18.14 23.13 -11.61
N TRP A 335 -17.88 21.82 -11.64
CA TRP A 335 -18.67 20.87 -10.88
C TRP A 335 -18.29 20.91 -9.40
N ASN A 336 -19.20 21.36 -8.53
CA ASN A 336 -19.00 21.30 -7.10
C ASN A 336 -19.46 19.94 -6.55
N LYS A 337 -18.48 19.07 -6.28
CA LYS A 337 -18.69 17.71 -5.74
C LYS A 337 -19.37 17.65 -4.37
N ARG A 338 -19.33 18.73 -3.57
CA ARG A 338 -19.91 18.73 -2.21
C ARG A 338 -21.42 18.97 -2.22
N VAL A 339 -21.90 19.73 -3.20
CA VAL A 339 -23.33 20.09 -3.33
C VAL A 339 -23.99 19.43 -4.54
N ASN A 340 -23.23 18.65 -5.32
CA ASN A 340 -23.67 18.03 -6.58
C ASN A 340 -24.35 19.03 -7.53
N LYS A 341 -23.77 20.24 -7.64
CA LYS A 341 -24.28 21.32 -8.49
C LYS A 341 -23.16 21.90 -9.35
N MET A 342 -23.53 22.41 -10.52
CA MET A 342 -22.65 23.22 -11.35
C MET A 342 -22.62 24.65 -10.81
N GLU A 343 -21.44 25.15 -10.50
CA GLU A 343 -21.19 26.53 -10.12
C GLU A 343 -20.64 27.31 -11.30
N LEU A 344 -21.17 28.52 -11.49
CA LEU A 344 -20.84 29.39 -12.60
C LEU A 344 -19.95 30.52 -12.10
N PHE A 345 -18.82 30.73 -12.77
CA PHE A 345 -17.87 31.77 -12.43
C PHE A 345 -17.64 32.68 -13.64
N ASP A 346 -17.78 33.99 -13.45
CA ASP A 346 -17.49 34.97 -14.49
C ASP A 346 -15.98 35.07 -14.73
N CYS A 347 -15.56 35.12 -16.00
CA CYS A 347 -14.16 35.22 -16.38
C CYS A 347 -13.97 36.32 -17.45
N THR A 348 -13.33 37.42 -17.05
CA THR A 348 -13.11 38.62 -17.87
C THR A 348 -12.32 38.36 -19.15
N THR A 349 -11.40 37.39 -19.14
CA THR A 349 -10.60 36.99 -20.32
C THR A 349 -11.34 36.08 -21.30
N CYS A 350 -12.31 35.29 -20.84
CA CYS A 350 -13.08 34.39 -21.70
C CYS A 350 -14.27 35.09 -22.38
N GLU A 351 -14.60 36.29 -21.92
CA GLU A 351 -15.60 37.19 -22.52
C GLU A 351 -15.11 37.86 -23.82
N GLN A 352 -13.78 38.03 -24.00
CA GLN A 352 -13.21 38.94 -25.02
C GLN A 352 -12.83 38.34 -26.40
N LEU A 353 -13.04 37.06 -26.70
CA LEU A 353 -12.54 36.48 -27.95
C LEU A 353 -13.61 36.31 -29.04
N GLN A 354 -13.74 37.35 -29.87
CA GLN A 354 -13.89 37.23 -31.33
C GLN A 354 -12.85 38.15 -31.99
N GLU A 355 -11.66 37.63 -32.25
CA GLU A 355 -10.89 38.17 -33.38
C GLU A 355 -11.57 37.63 -34.63
N ALA A 356 -12.04 38.55 -35.49
CA ALA A 356 -12.59 38.19 -36.78
C ALA A 356 -11.57 37.32 -37.54
N PRO A 357 -12.01 36.28 -38.27
CA PRO A 357 -11.09 35.49 -39.08
C PRO A 357 -10.35 36.45 -40.04
N PRO A 358 -9.04 36.24 -40.28
CA PRO A 358 -8.34 37.03 -41.30
C PRO A 358 -9.08 36.89 -42.64
N PRO A 359 -9.18 37.96 -43.44
CA PRO A 359 -9.93 37.93 -44.69
C PRO A 359 -9.40 36.80 -45.59
N SER A 360 -10.33 36.00 -46.14
CA SER A 360 -9.95 34.94 -47.06
C SER A 360 -9.44 35.55 -48.37
N TYR A 361 -8.16 35.35 -48.67
CA TYR A 361 -7.65 35.64 -50.00
C TYR A 361 -8.24 34.59 -50.95
N LYS A 362 -9.15 34.99 -51.83
CA LYS A 362 -9.47 34.17 -52.99
C LYS A 362 -8.26 34.24 -53.92
N LEU A 363 -7.52 33.14 -54.01
CA LEU A 363 -6.62 32.91 -55.13
C LEU A 363 -7.47 32.92 -56.41
N ALA A 364 -7.45 34.03 -57.13
CA ALA A 364 -7.91 34.07 -58.50
C ALA A 364 -7.05 33.07 -59.28
N VAL A 365 -7.65 31.97 -59.71
CA VAL A 365 -7.05 31.06 -60.67
C VAL A 365 -6.92 31.84 -61.98
N CYS A 366 -5.78 32.50 -62.17
CA CYS A 366 -5.39 32.97 -63.48
C CYS A 366 -4.94 31.75 -64.29
N THR A 367 -5.83 31.30 -65.18
CA THR A 367 -5.51 30.36 -66.23
C THR A 367 -4.28 30.86 -66.98
N ALA A 368 -3.27 30.02 -67.11
CA ALA A 368 -2.11 30.29 -67.92
C ALA A 368 -2.56 30.38 -69.39
N SER A 369 -2.75 31.60 -69.88
CA SER A 369 -2.64 31.92 -71.29
C SER A 369 -1.35 32.69 -71.51
N SER A 370 -0.72 32.39 -72.63
CA SER A 370 0.68 32.64 -72.93
C SER A 370 1.04 34.13 -73.05
N ARG A 371 2.29 34.43 -72.64
CA ARG A 371 3.12 35.64 -72.89
C ARG A 371 2.99 36.82 -71.91
N GLY A 372 4.11 37.07 -71.21
CA GLY A 372 4.48 38.38 -70.63
C GLY A 372 4.45 38.44 -69.09
N PRO A 373 5.45 39.05 -68.41
CA PRO A 373 5.38 39.27 -66.97
C PRO A 373 4.79 40.65 -66.69
N LEU A 374 3.76 40.77 -65.85
CA LEU A 374 3.42 42.08 -65.27
C LEU A 374 2.78 41.97 -63.88
N LYS A 375 3.23 42.94 -63.07
CA LYS A 375 3.01 43.25 -61.66
C LYS A 375 1.54 43.22 -61.23
N VAL A 376 1.28 42.70 -60.04
CA VAL A 376 0.00 42.85 -59.34
C VAL A 376 0.11 44.01 -58.36
N LEU A 377 -0.65 45.08 -58.63
CA LEU A 377 -1.09 46.09 -57.68
C LEU A 377 -2.35 45.54 -56.99
N CYS A 378 -2.38 45.50 -55.65
CA CYS A 378 -3.61 45.25 -54.91
C CYS A 378 -4.17 46.58 -54.39
N ALA A 379 -5.36 46.94 -54.88
CA ALA A 379 -6.22 47.93 -54.23
C ALA A 379 -7.01 47.25 -53.10
N VAL A 380 -7.14 47.93 -51.97
CA VAL A 380 -7.86 47.50 -50.77
C VAL A 380 -9.31 47.97 -50.88
N HIS A 381 -10.26 47.10 -50.58
CA HIS A 381 -11.61 47.49 -50.15
C HIS A 381 -12.01 46.70 -48.91
#